data_AF-A0A8C7WPC3-F1
#
_entry.id   AF-A0A8C7WPC3-F1
#
_cell.length_a   1.000
_cell.length_b   1.000
_cell.length_c   1.000
_cell.angle_alpha   90.00
_cell.angle_beta   90.00
_cell.angle_gamma   90.00
#
_symmetry.space_group_name_H-M   'P 1'
#
loop_
_entity.id
_entity.type
_entity.pdbx_description
1 polymer ?
#
loop_
_entity_poly.entity_id
_entity_poly.type
_entity_poly.pdbx_seq_one_letter_code
_entity_poly.pdbx_strand_id
1 'polypeptide(L)'
;MAPPSPLPLVSLSCGVSMQVRRWLLLNQFLNQVLLILRVQFTLINATYLSLTGDIQQHLQTMFTLLRPEDNIKLAVRLESVGPQMTRYMVVVSTNGRQDTEESVVLGMDFSPVDGSCSVGLVLPLWSDTLIHLDGDGGFSVSTDNRVHVFKPVSVQAMWSALQSLHKACEVARCHNYFPGSLFLTWVSYYKSRVSSDQTRINEWNAMQDVQSHRADSPVLFSDIPTERELTERQIKTSLREIMTQKDLENVTCKEIRTELEMRMTCNLREFKEFIDNEMIVILGQMDSPTEIFDHVFLGSEWNASNLEELQKSGVQYILNVTREIDNFFPGVFEYHNIRVYDEEATDLLAYWNDTFKFISRAKKSGARCLVHCKMGISRSAATVIAYAMKEYGWDLKKAFAYVKERRTVTKPNPSFMRQLEEYQGILLGQQPIRTEGILYLSFW
;
A
#
# COMPACT_ATOMS: atom_id res chain seq x y z
N MET A 1 -30.87 -62.75 24.01
CA MET A 1 -29.40 -62.68 23.90
C MET A 1 -29.06 -61.48 23.06
N ALA A 2 -28.57 -60.41 23.68
CA ALA A 2 -27.91 -59.30 23.01
C ALA A 2 -26.41 -59.41 23.31
N PRO A 3 -25.56 -59.27 22.30
CA PRO A 3 -24.41 -58.36 22.41
C PRO A 3 -24.01 -57.73 21.05
N PRO A 4 -23.01 -56.82 20.99
CA PRO A 4 -22.53 -55.89 22.00
C PRO A 4 -22.52 -54.43 21.51
N SER A 5 -22.39 -53.52 22.48
CA SER A 5 -22.14 -52.08 22.35
C SER A 5 -20.68 -51.76 21.99
N PRO A 6 -20.44 -50.60 21.34
CA PRO A 6 -19.21 -49.83 21.53
C PRO A 6 -19.48 -48.48 22.22
N LEU A 7 -18.69 -48.19 23.26
CA LEU A 7 -18.42 -46.86 23.84
C LEU A 7 -17.17 -46.24 23.13
N PRO A 8 -16.74 -45.01 23.46
CA PRO A 8 -17.18 -43.76 22.84
C PRO A 8 -16.05 -43.04 22.08
N LEU A 9 -16.36 -42.30 21.01
CA LEU A 9 -15.44 -41.28 20.49
C LEU A 9 -15.82 -39.94 21.12
N VAL A 10 -14.82 -39.38 21.79
CA VAL A 10 -14.84 -38.14 22.55
C VAL A 10 -15.33 -36.96 21.72
N SER A 11 -16.22 -36.19 22.33
CA SER A 11 -16.70 -34.88 21.90
C SER A 11 -15.58 -33.83 21.87
N LEU A 12 -15.54 -33.02 20.81
CA LEU A 12 -15.21 -31.60 20.93
C LEU A 12 -16.45 -30.82 20.46
N SER A 13 -17.34 -30.58 21.42
CA SER A 13 -18.43 -29.64 21.27
C SER A 13 -17.86 -28.21 21.28
N CYS A 14 -18.10 -27.45 20.21
CA CYS A 14 -18.29 -26.00 20.35
C CYS A 14 -19.73 -25.70 19.92
N GLY A 15 -20.67 -26.08 20.79
CA GLY A 15 -22.08 -25.76 20.65
C GLY A 15 -22.29 -24.30 21.06
N VAL A 16 -22.16 -23.37 20.12
CA VAL A 16 -22.79 -22.06 20.28
C VAL A 16 -24.30 -22.29 20.35
N SER A 17 -24.90 -22.00 21.51
CA SER A 17 -26.31 -22.24 21.80
C SER A 17 -27.22 -21.79 20.65
N MET A 18 -28.23 -22.59 20.35
CA MET A 18 -29.25 -22.33 19.34
C MET A 18 -29.96 -20.98 19.56
N GLN A 19 -29.94 -20.44 20.79
CA GLN A 19 -30.39 -19.08 21.10
C GLN A 19 -29.48 -17.97 20.56
N VAL A 20 -28.16 -18.17 20.50
CA VAL A 20 -27.20 -17.19 19.97
C VAL A 20 -27.26 -17.15 18.43
N ARG A 21 -27.47 -18.29 17.77
CA ARG A 21 -27.73 -18.31 16.31
C ARG A 21 -29.08 -17.68 15.95
N ARG A 22 -30.11 -17.88 16.78
CA ARG A 22 -31.40 -17.17 16.62
C ARG A 22 -31.26 -15.67 16.89
N TRP A 23 -30.45 -15.27 17.88
CA TRP A 23 -30.19 -13.86 18.19
C TRP A 23 -29.39 -13.17 17.08
N LEU A 24 -28.31 -13.78 16.55
CA LEU A 24 -27.53 -13.24 15.44
C LEU A 24 -28.35 -13.12 14.15
N LEU A 25 -29.19 -14.11 13.84
CA LEU A 25 -30.08 -14.06 12.68
C LEU A 25 -31.22 -13.03 12.85
N LEU A 26 -31.79 -12.90 14.06
CA LEU A 26 -32.75 -11.82 14.34
C LEU A 26 -32.09 -10.43 14.28
N ASN A 27 -30.83 -10.28 14.72
CA ASN A 27 -30.13 -8.99 14.69
C ASN A 27 -29.69 -8.60 13.27
N GLN A 28 -29.31 -9.57 12.42
CA GLN A 28 -29.04 -9.32 11.00
C GLN A 28 -30.33 -8.98 10.23
N PHE A 29 -31.44 -9.65 10.54
CA PHE A 29 -32.73 -9.38 9.91
C PHE A 29 -33.34 -8.05 10.39
N LEU A 30 -33.24 -7.72 11.68
CA LEU A 30 -33.68 -6.43 12.24
C LEU A 30 -32.84 -5.26 11.70
N ASN A 31 -31.52 -5.42 11.54
CA ASN A 31 -30.68 -4.38 10.94
C ASN A 31 -30.93 -4.21 9.44
N GLN A 32 -31.22 -5.27 8.68
CA GLN A 32 -31.64 -5.13 7.28
C GLN A 32 -33.03 -4.51 7.14
N VAL A 33 -33.98 -4.85 8.01
CA VAL A 33 -35.33 -4.27 8.00
C VAL A 33 -35.31 -2.81 8.46
N LEU A 34 -34.46 -2.41 9.43
CA LEU A 34 -34.26 -1.00 9.80
C LEU A 34 -33.52 -0.19 8.74
N LEU A 35 -32.61 -0.80 7.97
CA LEU A 35 -31.95 -0.16 6.83
C LEU A 35 -32.92 0.04 5.67
N ILE A 36 -33.77 -0.94 5.38
CA ILE A 36 -34.81 -0.85 4.33
C ILE A 36 -35.90 0.15 4.73
N LEU A 37 -36.31 0.18 6.01
CA LEU A 37 -37.29 1.16 6.51
C LEU A 37 -36.72 2.58 6.63
N ARG A 38 -35.40 2.76 6.80
CA ARG A 38 -34.74 4.09 6.66
C ARG A 38 -34.59 4.52 5.20
N VAL A 39 -34.39 3.57 4.27
CA VAL A 39 -34.27 3.87 2.84
C VAL A 39 -35.62 4.21 2.21
N GLN A 40 -36.74 3.67 2.71
CA GLN A 40 -38.08 4.05 2.22
C GLN A 40 -38.62 5.37 2.80
N PHE A 41 -38.11 5.86 3.93
CA PHE A 41 -38.53 7.16 4.50
C PHE A 41 -37.65 8.35 4.06
N THR A 42 -36.57 8.10 3.30
CA THR A 42 -35.73 9.16 2.72
C THR A 42 -36.05 9.39 1.24
N LEU A 43 -37.32 9.22 0.86
CA LEU A 43 -37.87 9.65 -0.43
C LEU A 43 -38.89 10.79 -0.29
N ILE A 44 -39.14 11.28 0.93
CA ILE A 44 -40.00 12.44 1.17
C ILE A 44 -39.38 13.28 2.30
N ASN A 45 -38.78 14.41 1.91
CA ASN A 45 -38.29 15.53 2.73
C ASN A 45 -36.96 15.39 3.48
N ALA A 46 -35.86 15.82 2.84
CA ALA A 46 -34.89 16.72 3.47
C ALA A 46 -34.10 17.53 2.43
N THR A 47 -34.19 18.86 2.58
CA THR A 47 -33.32 19.94 2.05
C THR A 47 -33.43 20.39 0.59
N TYR A 48 -34.57 21.03 0.30
CA TYR A 48 -34.61 22.24 -0.52
C TYR A 48 -33.77 23.35 0.14
N LEU A 49 -32.80 23.93 -0.57
CA LEU A 49 -32.71 25.37 -0.92
C LEU A 49 -31.33 25.66 -1.57
N SER A 50 -31.35 26.08 -2.86
CA SER A 50 -30.30 26.73 -3.68
C SER A 50 -29.45 25.95 -4.71
N LEU A 51 -29.51 24.60 -4.84
CA LEU A 51 -28.59 23.86 -5.74
C LEU A 51 -29.20 23.09 -6.93
N THR A 52 -30.51 23.22 -7.21
CA THR A 52 -31.22 22.34 -8.16
C THR A 52 -31.26 22.79 -9.62
N GLY A 53 -31.02 24.07 -9.92
CA GLY A 53 -31.03 24.58 -11.30
C GLY A 53 -29.84 24.08 -12.13
N ASP A 54 -28.65 24.10 -11.54
CA ASP A 54 -27.39 23.84 -12.26
C ASP A 54 -27.27 22.39 -12.73
N ILE A 55 -27.73 21.42 -11.94
CA ILE A 55 -27.57 20.00 -12.30
C ILE A 55 -28.46 19.59 -13.48
N GLN A 56 -29.67 20.15 -13.59
CA GLN A 56 -30.55 19.88 -14.72
C GLN A 56 -29.99 20.46 -16.02
N GLN A 57 -29.46 21.69 -15.94
CA GLN A 57 -28.78 22.33 -17.06
C GLN A 57 -27.52 21.57 -17.46
N HIS A 58 -26.70 21.15 -16.49
CA HIS A 58 -25.51 20.34 -16.76
C HIS A 58 -25.87 19.02 -17.44
N LEU A 59 -26.89 18.30 -16.96
CA LEU A 59 -27.34 17.06 -17.60
C LEU A 59 -27.79 17.28 -19.05
N GLN A 60 -28.53 18.35 -19.33
CA GLN A 60 -28.92 18.70 -20.70
C GLN A 60 -27.70 18.92 -21.59
N THR A 61 -26.67 19.63 -21.11
CA THR A 61 -25.42 19.83 -21.85
C THR A 61 -24.61 18.53 -21.97
N MET A 62 -24.65 17.61 -21.00
CA MET A 62 -24.00 16.30 -21.16
C MET A 62 -24.60 15.53 -22.32
N PHE A 63 -25.93 15.52 -22.45
CA PHE A 63 -26.63 14.82 -23.54
C PHE A 63 -26.25 15.35 -24.93
N THR A 64 -25.84 16.61 -25.07
CA THR A 64 -25.40 17.13 -26.38
C THR A 64 -24.05 16.59 -26.84
N LEU A 65 -23.23 16.07 -25.91
CA LEU A 65 -21.94 15.45 -26.22
C LEU A 65 -22.05 13.93 -26.46
N LEU A 66 -23.12 13.31 -26.00
CA LEU A 66 -23.34 11.88 -26.14
C LEU A 66 -23.84 11.52 -27.54
N ARG A 67 -23.57 10.29 -27.95
CA ARG A 67 -24.19 9.74 -29.15
C ARG A 67 -25.69 9.53 -28.90
N PRO A 68 -26.54 9.59 -29.94
CA PRO A 68 -27.98 9.36 -29.78
C PRO A 68 -28.35 8.00 -29.17
N GLU A 69 -27.50 6.99 -29.33
CA GLU A 69 -27.73 5.64 -28.81
C GLU A 69 -27.25 5.44 -27.36
N ASP A 70 -26.59 6.44 -26.78
CA ASP A 70 -25.94 6.32 -25.48
C ASP A 70 -26.83 6.84 -24.35
N ASN A 71 -26.83 6.13 -23.22
CA ASN A 71 -27.62 6.45 -22.05
C ASN A 71 -26.73 6.75 -20.84
N ILE A 72 -27.06 7.79 -20.08
CA ILE A 72 -26.43 8.07 -18.78
C ILE A 72 -27.06 7.16 -17.74
N LYS A 73 -26.27 6.27 -17.14
CA LYS A 73 -26.70 5.43 -16.01
C LYS A 73 -26.54 6.16 -14.68
N LEU A 74 -25.51 6.98 -14.58
CA LEU A 74 -25.19 7.73 -13.38
C LEU A 74 -24.33 8.94 -13.74
N ALA A 75 -24.62 10.08 -13.13
CA ALA A 75 -23.73 11.24 -13.14
C ALA A 75 -23.45 11.66 -11.68
N VAL A 76 -22.17 11.65 -11.30
CA VAL A 76 -21.71 12.01 -9.96
C VAL A 76 -20.78 13.20 -10.05
N ARG A 77 -21.12 14.28 -9.35
CA ARG A 77 -20.24 15.43 -9.19
C ARG A 77 -19.03 15.03 -8.34
N LEU A 78 -17.84 15.40 -8.79
CA LEU A 78 -16.61 15.20 -8.04
C LEU A 78 -16.11 16.52 -7.46
N GLU A 79 -15.24 16.39 -6.47
CA GLU A 79 -14.41 17.48 -5.97
C GLU A 79 -13.38 17.90 -7.03
N SER A 80 -13.12 19.20 -7.13
CA SER A 80 -12.09 19.76 -7.99
C SER A 80 -11.15 20.65 -7.19
N VAL A 81 -9.89 20.71 -7.61
CA VAL A 81 -8.83 21.51 -6.98
C VAL A 81 -9.07 23.03 -7.19
N GLY A 82 -9.84 23.41 -8.22
CA GLY A 82 -10.17 24.81 -8.52
C GLY A 82 -11.51 25.26 -7.90
N PRO A 83 -11.58 26.43 -7.24
CA PRO A 83 -12.76 26.88 -6.47
C PRO A 83 -14.03 27.18 -7.31
N GLN A 84 -13.98 27.05 -8.63
CA GLN A 84 -15.12 27.28 -9.53
C GLN A 84 -15.28 26.19 -10.61
N MET A 85 -14.46 25.14 -10.58
CA MET A 85 -14.55 24.08 -11.59
C MET A 85 -15.56 23.04 -11.16
N THR A 86 -16.51 22.71 -12.03
CA THR A 86 -17.45 21.62 -11.80
C THR A 86 -17.11 20.46 -12.71
N ARG A 87 -16.87 19.29 -12.13
CA ARG A 87 -16.55 18.08 -12.88
C ARG A 87 -17.46 16.93 -12.48
N TYR A 88 -17.76 16.06 -13.43
CA TYR A 88 -18.62 14.90 -13.22
C TYR A 88 -17.94 13.63 -13.70
N MET A 89 -18.05 12.57 -12.90
CA MET A 89 -17.91 11.20 -13.37
C MET A 89 -19.27 10.73 -13.89
N VAL A 90 -19.33 10.37 -15.17
CA VAL A 90 -20.56 9.94 -15.83
C VAL A 90 -20.38 8.51 -16.32
N VAL A 91 -21.22 7.59 -15.81
CA VAL A 91 -21.28 6.22 -16.32
C VAL A 91 -22.25 6.21 -17.48
N VAL A 92 -21.73 5.95 -18.67
CA VAL A 92 -22.50 5.91 -19.92
C VAL A 92 -22.56 4.47 -20.41
N SER A 93 -23.75 4.05 -20.81
CA SER A 93 -23.98 2.71 -21.35
C SER A 93 -24.59 2.78 -22.74
N THR A 94 -24.26 1.81 -23.58
CA THR A 94 -24.91 1.56 -24.86
C THR A 94 -25.18 0.07 -25.01
N ASN A 95 -26.13 -0.30 -25.85
CA ASN A 95 -26.27 -1.69 -26.27
C ASN A 95 -25.28 -1.95 -27.41
N GLY A 96 -24.29 -2.80 -27.12
CA GLY A 96 -23.23 -3.16 -28.05
C GLY A 96 -23.74 -3.95 -29.26
N ARG A 97 -22.84 -4.17 -30.23
CA ARG A 97 -23.16 -4.94 -31.45
C ARG A 97 -23.53 -6.40 -31.20
N GLN A 98 -23.24 -6.89 -30.00
CA GLN A 98 -23.54 -8.27 -29.55
C GLN A 98 -24.80 -8.33 -28.68
N ASP A 99 -25.62 -7.27 -28.66
CA ASP A 99 -26.82 -7.15 -27.82
C ASP A 99 -26.53 -7.25 -26.31
N THR A 100 -25.31 -6.85 -25.92
CA THR A 100 -24.87 -6.80 -24.54
C THR A 100 -24.73 -5.36 -24.09
N GLU A 101 -25.03 -5.08 -22.82
CA GLU A 101 -24.83 -3.75 -22.25
C GLU A 101 -23.32 -3.49 -22.10
N GLU A 102 -22.83 -2.44 -22.74
CA GLU A 102 -21.44 -2.00 -22.70
C GLU A 102 -21.38 -0.65 -22.00
N SER A 103 -20.44 -0.47 -21.07
CA SER A 103 -20.34 0.75 -20.25
C SER A 103 -18.95 1.37 -20.29
N VAL A 104 -18.91 2.70 -20.28
CA VAL A 104 -17.71 3.53 -20.19
C VAL A 104 -17.90 4.58 -19.10
N VAL A 105 -16.81 4.95 -18.43
CA VAL A 105 -16.79 6.10 -17.53
C VAL A 105 -16.22 7.29 -18.29
N LEU A 106 -16.97 8.39 -18.32
CA LEU A 106 -16.54 9.67 -18.87
C LEU A 106 -16.29 10.65 -17.73
N GLY A 107 -15.14 11.33 -17.76
CA GLY A 107 -14.92 12.53 -16.96
C GLY A 107 -15.30 13.74 -17.78
N MET A 108 -16.28 14.50 -17.32
CA MET A 108 -16.80 15.68 -17.99
C MET A 108 -16.53 16.93 -17.15
N ASP A 109 -16.01 17.98 -17.79
CA ASP A 109 -15.70 19.25 -17.16
C ASP A 109 -16.66 20.34 -17.63
N PHE A 110 -17.11 21.16 -16.69
CA PHE A 110 -17.95 22.33 -16.94
C PHE A 110 -17.18 23.61 -16.69
N SER A 111 -17.17 24.47 -17.70
CA SER A 111 -16.57 25.79 -17.61
C SER A 111 -17.46 26.73 -16.79
N PRO A 112 -16.90 27.44 -15.78
CA PRO A 112 -17.66 28.38 -14.97
C PRO A 112 -18.03 29.66 -15.72
N VAL A 113 -17.40 29.93 -16.88
CA VAL A 113 -17.55 31.19 -17.61
C VAL A 113 -18.74 31.17 -18.56
N ASP A 114 -18.95 30.05 -19.26
CA ASP A 114 -19.93 29.89 -20.33
C ASP A 114 -20.83 28.65 -20.16
N GLY A 115 -20.62 27.84 -19.10
CA GLY A 115 -21.40 26.63 -18.84
C GLY A 115 -21.18 25.52 -19.88
N SER A 116 -20.16 25.66 -20.73
CA SER A 116 -19.83 24.65 -21.75
C SER A 116 -19.32 23.38 -21.11
N CYS A 117 -19.67 22.24 -21.71
CA CYS A 117 -19.24 20.92 -21.27
C CYS A 117 -18.15 20.39 -22.21
N SER A 118 -17.15 19.72 -21.64
CA SER A 118 -16.06 19.09 -22.39
C SER A 118 -15.73 17.72 -21.79
N VAL A 119 -15.21 16.81 -22.61
CA VAL A 119 -14.78 15.49 -22.16
C VAL A 119 -13.28 15.54 -21.84
N GLY A 120 -12.92 15.22 -20.59
CA GLY A 120 -11.54 15.24 -20.09
C GLY A 120 -10.97 13.85 -19.79
N LEU A 121 -11.82 12.86 -19.55
CA LEU A 121 -11.42 11.47 -19.31
C LEU A 121 -12.34 10.49 -20.05
N VAL A 122 -11.77 9.44 -20.60
CA VAL A 122 -12.49 8.31 -21.20
C VAL A 122 -11.90 7.02 -20.68
N LEU A 123 -12.67 6.31 -19.84
CA LEU A 123 -12.20 5.15 -19.10
C LEU A 123 -13.11 3.94 -19.39
N PRO A 124 -12.70 3.03 -20.31
CA PRO A 124 -13.45 1.82 -20.59
C PRO A 124 -13.47 0.86 -19.39
N LEU A 125 -14.57 0.13 -19.21
CA LEU A 125 -14.71 -0.86 -18.15
C LEU A 125 -14.59 -2.28 -18.71
N TRP A 126 -13.41 -2.87 -18.55
CA TRP A 126 -13.09 -4.24 -18.96
C TRP A 126 -13.40 -5.26 -17.85
N SER A 127 -13.30 -6.55 -18.17
CA SER A 127 -13.51 -7.64 -17.21
C SER A 127 -12.51 -7.63 -16.04
N ASP A 128 -11.29 -7.17 -16.30
CA ASP A 128 -10.20 -7.06 -15.33
C ASP A 128 -10.21 -5.74 -14.55
N THR A 129 -11.20 -4.87 -14.76
CA THR A 129 -11.31 -3.62 -14.01
C THR A 129 -11.45 -3.91 -12.51
N LEU A 130 -10.57 -3.27 -11.71
CA LEU A 130 -10.55 -3.33 -10.26
C LEU A 130 -11.00 -1.99 -9.67
N ILE A 131 -11.77 -2.05 -8.59
CA ILE A 131 -12.27 -0.88 -7.87
C ILE A 131 -11.81 -1.01 -6.42
N HIS A 132 -11.14 0.02 -5.91
CA HIS A 132 -10.62 0.06 -4.54
C HIS A 132 -11.15 1.30 -3.81
N LEU A 133 -11.54 1.15 -2.55
CA LEU A 133 -11.94 2.27 -1.70
C LEU A 133 -10.70 2.99 -1.19
N ASP A 134 -10.66 4.30 -1.38
CA ASP A 134 -9.60 5.14 -0.85
C ASP A 134 -10.09 5.67 0.51
N GLY A 135 -9.31 5.48 1.58
CA GLY A 135 -9.70 5.72 2.97
C GLY A 135 -10.01 7.17 3.34
N ASP A 136 -9.94 8.08 2.38
CA ASP A 136 -10.18 9.52 2.46
C ASP A 136 -11.56 9.95 1.88
N GLY A 137 -12.41 8.96 1.58
CA GLY A 137 -13.76 9.16 1.04
C GLY A 137 -13.80 9.38 -0.47
N GLY A 138 -12.78 8.88 -1.19
CA GLY A 138 -12.79 8.62 -2.62
C GLY A 138 -12.72 7.12 -2.96
N PHE A 139 -12.52 6.80 -4.23
CA PHE A 139 -12.22 5.45 -4.70
C PHE A 139 -11.38 5.49 -5.97
N SER A 140 -10.62 4.43 -6.20
CA SER A 140 -9.78 4.25 -7.37
C SER A 140 -10.32 3.17 -8.30
N VAL A 141 -10.22 3.41 -9.61
CA VAL A 141 -10.58 2.46 -10.67
C VAL A 141 -9.32 2.15 -11.47
N SER A 142 -8.91 0.88 -11.45
CA SER A 142 -7.76 0.37 -12.19
C SER A 142 -8.23 -0.40 -13.41
N THR A 143 -7.81 0.02 -14.59
CA THR A 143 -8.13 -0.62 -15.87
C THR A 143 -7.07 -0.27 -16.92
N ASP A 144 -6.73 -1.20 -17.81
CA ASP A 144 -5.72 -0.99 -18.86
C ASP A 144 -4.37 -0.45 -18.33
N ASN A 145 -3.90 -1.01 -17.21
CA ASN A 145 -2.70 -0.59 -16.47
C ASN A 145 -2.68 0.89 -16.02
N ARG A 146 -3.84 1.54 -15.94
CA ARG A 146 -4.00 2.90 -15.42
C ARG A 146 -4.91 2.91 -14.22
N VAL A 147 -4.54 3.69 -13.21
CA VAL A 147 -5.35 3.91 -12.02
C VAL A 147 -5.86 5.34 -12.03
N HIS A 148 -7.17 5.51 -11.91
CA HIS A 148 -7.81 6.81 -11.81
C HIS A 148 -8.54 6.93 -10.48
N VAL A 149 -8.34 8.05 -9.78
CA VAL A 149 -8.96 8.33 -8.50
C VAL A 149 -10.16 9.25 -8.71
N PHE A 150 -11.29 8.90 -8.11
CA PHE A 150 -12.51 9.67 -8.12
C PHE A 150 -12.87 10.09 -6.70
N LYS A 151 -13.16 11.38 -6.50
CA LYS A 151 -13.56 11.94 -5.20
C LYS A 151 -14.96 12.55 -5.29
N PRO A 152 -16.03 11.75 -5.08
CA PRO A 152 -17.40 12.25 -5.06
C PRO A 152 -17.63 13.28 -3.95
N VAL A 153 -18.46 14.29 -4.23
CA VAL A 153 -18.78 15.36 -3.27
C VAL A 153 -19.58 14.89 -2.03
N SER A 154 -20.08 13.65 -2.02
CA SER A 154 -20.82 13.09 -0.88
C SER A 154 -20.71 11.56 -0.80
N VAL A 155 -20.92 11.00 0.40
CA VAL A 155 -20.96 9.55 0.64
C VAL A 155 -22.06 8.87 -0.17
N GLN A 156 -23.22 9.52 -0.33
CA GLN A 156 -24.32 9.00 -1.14
C GLN A 156 -23.93 8.94 -2.63
N ALA A 157 -23.24 9.96 -3.13
CA ALA A 157 -22.75 9.99 -4.50
C ALA A 157 -21.66 8.93 -4.72
N MET A 158 -20.78 8.73 -3.74
CA MET A 158 -19.78 7.66 -3.74
C MET A 158 -20.42 6.27 -3.76
N TRP A 159 -21.39 6.00 -2.89
CA TRP A 159 -22.08 4.73 -2.87
C TRP A 159 -22.80 4.44 -4.19
N SER A 160 -23.47 5.44 -4.76
CA SER A 160 -24.14 5.34 -6.06
C SER A 160 -23.15 5.04 -7.19
N ALA A 161 -21.98 5.70 -7.18
CA ALA A 161 -20.88 5.44 -8.11
C ALA A 161 -20.39 4.00 -8.03
N LEU A 162 -20.06 3.52 -6.84
CA LEU A 162 -19.57 2.16 -6.63
C LEU A 162 -20.60 1.12 -7.08
N GLN A 163 -21.88 1.29 -6.72
CA GLN A 163 -22.94 0.39 -7.17
C GLN A 163 -23.04 0.32 -8.70
N SER A 164 -23.02 1.47 -9.37
CA SER A 164 -23.09 1.54 -10.84
C SER A 164 -21.87 0.92 -11.50
N LEU A 165 -20.67 1.19 -10.98
CA LEU A 165 -19.42 0.64 -11.51
C LEU A 165 -19.30 -0.86 -11.27
N HIS A 166 -19.66 -1.36 -10.09
CA HIS A 166 -19.69 -2.80 -9.82
C HIS A 166 -20.65 -3.53 -10.75
N LYS A 167 -21.84 -2.95 -11.00
CA LYS A 167 -22.81 -3.52 -11.93
C LYS A 167 -22.25 -3.58 -13.36
N ALA A 168 -21.62 -2.50 -13.82
CA ALA A 168 -20.99 -2.45 -15.14
C ALA A 168 -19.82 -3.45 -15.28
N CYS A 169 -18.96 -3.54 -14.27
CA CYS A 169 -17.85 -4.50 -14.24
C CYS A 169 -18.33 -5.95 -14.18
N GLU A 170 -19.43 -6.23 -13.48
CA GLU A 170 -20.03 -7.56 -13.46
C GLU A 170 -20.51 -7.98 -14.85
N VAL A 171 -21.18 -7.08 -15.58
CA VAL A 171 -21.59 -7.34 -16.97
C VAL A 171 -20.36 -7.59 -17.86
N ALA A 172 -19.31 -6.81 -17.69
CA ALA A 172 -18.05 -6.98 -18.43
C ALA A 172 -17.37 -8.33 -18.13
N ARG A 173 -17.42 -8.81 -16.89
CA ARG A 173 -16.91 -10.13 -16.49
C ARG A 173 -17.76 -11.27 -17.05
N CYS A 174 -19.08 -11.18 -16.95
CA CYS A 174 -19.99 -12.21 -17.48
C CYS A 174 -19.80 -12.43 -18.99
N HIS A 175 -19.49 -11.36 -19.73
CA HIS A 175 -19.35 -11.41 -21.19
C HIS A 175 -17.88 -11.34 -21.67
N ASN A 176 -16.91 -11.41 -20.74
CA ASN A 176 -15.46 -11.37 -21.02
C ASN A 176 -15.04 -10.21 -21.93
N TYR A 177 -15.33 -8.97 -21.54
CA TYR A 177 -14.85 -7.80 -22.28
C TYR A 177 -13.36 -7.57 -22.06
N PHE A 178 -12.55 -7.60 -23.13
CA PHE A 178 -11.11 -7.36 -23.07
C PHE A 178 -10.64 -6.37 -24.16
N PRO A 179 -9.50 -5.67 -23.94
CA PRO A 179 -8.92 -4.77 -24.93
C PRO A 179 -8.62 -5.48 -26.26
N GLY A 180 -9.09 -4.91 -27.38
CA GLY A 180 -8.92 -5.50 -28.71
C GLY A 180 -10.01 -6.50 -29.13
N SER A 181 -11.00 -6.75 -28.27
CA SER A 181 -12.23 -7.47 -28.62
C SER A 181 -13.17 -6.62 -29.49
N LEU A 182 -14.30 -7.21 -29.91
CA LEU A 182 -15.37 -6.50 -30.63
C LEU A 182 -16.26 -5.63 -29.72
N PHE A 183 -16.04 -5.69 -28.40
CA PHE A 183 -16.76 -4.91 -27.40
C PHE A 183 -16.11 -3.54 -27.19
N LEU A 184 -16.89 -2.55 -26.77
CA LEU A 184 -16.44 -1.19 -26.46
C LEU A 184 -15.77 -0.47 -27.65
N THR A 185 -15.99 -0.93 -28.88
CA THR A 185 -15.42 -0.33 -30.11
C THR A 185 -15.84 1.13 -30.30
N TRP A 186 -17.03 1.49 -29.82
CA TRP A 186 -17.57 2.84 -29.82
C TRP A 186 -16.85 3.81 -28.88
N VAL A 187 -16.08 3.32 -27.90
CA VAL A 187 -15.31 4.18 -26.99
C VAL A 187 -14.31 5.05 -27.75
N SER A 188 -13.88 4.63 -28.95
CA SER A 188 -13.08 5.43 -29.88
C SER A 188 -13.73 6.77 -30.25
N TYR A 189 -15.06 6.84 -30.31
CA TYR A 189 -15.82 8.08 -30.54
C TYR A 189 -15.49 9.15 -29.48
N TYR A 190 -15.45 8.74 -28.20
CA TYR A 190 -15.14 9.64 -27.09
C TYR A 190 -13.65 9.89 -26.96
N LYS A 191 -12.80 8.86 -27.15
CA LYS A 191 -11.33 9.01 -27.10
C LYS A 191 -10.82 10.03 -28.13
N SER A 192 -11.44 10.09 -29.32
CA SER A 192 -11.09 11.07 -30.36
C SER A 192 -11.61 12.49 -30.11
N ARG A 193 -12.46 12.69 -29.09
CA ARG A 193 -13.11 13.97 -28.76
C ARG A 193 -12.83 14.43 -27.33
N VAL A 194 -11.71 14.02 -26.76
CA VAL A 194 -11.21 14.62 -25.51
C VAL A 194 -10.87 16.07 -25.81
N SER A 195 -11.62 17.01 -25.22
CA SER A 195 -11.64 18.42 -25.60
C SER A 195 -11.45 19.37 -24.43
N SER A 196 -11.28 18.87 -23.20
CA SER A 196 -10.96 19.69 -22.04
C SER A 196 -9.57 20.33 -22.17
N ASP A 197 -9.36 21.50 -21.54
CA ASP A 197 -8.04 22.15 -21.51
C ASP A 197 -6.99 21.24 -20.87
N GLN A 198 -5.72 21.40 -21.27
CA GLN A 198 -4.63 20.54 -20.81
C GLN A 198 -4.49 20.50 -19.27
N THR A 199 -4.79 21.60 -18.57
CA THR A 199 -4.79 21.66 -17.10
C THR A 199 -5.86 20.74 -16.49
N ARG A 200 -7.04 20.66 -17.10
CA ARG A 200 -8.14 19.79 -16.67
C ARG A 200 -7.85 18.33 -16.99
N ILE A 201 -7.31 18.06 -18.19
CA ILE A 201 -6.84 16.72 -18.58
C ILE A 201 -5.76 16.23 -17.60
N ASN A 202 -4.84 17.11 -17.20
CA ASN A 202 -3.82 16.78 -16.20
C ASN A 202 -4.46 16.47 -14.83
N GLU A 203 -5.54 17.15 -14.43
CA GLU A 203 -6.27 16.84 -13.20
C GLU A 203 -7.00 15.48 -13.25
N TRP A 204 -7.48 15.04 -14.43
CA TRP A 204 -8.05 13.71 -14.64
C TRP A 204 -6.99 12.59 -14.63
N ASN A 205 -5.80 12.88 -15.17
CA ASN A 205 -4.70 11.92 -15.30
C ASN A 205 -3.68 12.04 -14.16
N ALA A 206 -3.90 12.96 -13.21
CA ALA A 206 -3.05 13.10 -12.04
C ALA A 206 -3.14 11.80 -11.23
N MET A 207 -2.06 11.03 -11.27
CA MET A 207 -1.84 9.93 -10.33
C MET A 207 -1.46 10.57 -9.00
N GLN A 208 -2.46 10.99 -8.22
CA GLN A 208 -2.23 11.50 -6.88
C GLN A 208 -1.86 10.32 -5.99
N ASP A 209 -0.59 10.26 -5.58
CA ASP A 209 -0.11 9.37 -4.53
C ASP A 209 -0.97 9.55 -3.28
N VAL A 210 -1.88 8.60 -3.01
CA VAL A 210 -2.44 8.13 -1.72
C VAL A 210 -2.80 9.19 -0.64
N GLN A 211 -2.86 10.48 -0.93
CA GLN A 211 -3.32 11.51 0.00
C GLN A 211 -4.26 12.49 -0.68
N SER A 212 -5.46 12.58 -0.10
CA SER A 212 -6.50 13.48 -0.53
C SER A 212 -6.18 14.94 -0.23
N HIS A 213 -6.44 15.81 -1.20
CA HIS A 213 -6.49 17.27 -1.02
C HIS A 213 -7.83 17.75 -0.41
N ARG A 214 -8.66 16.90 0.20
CA ARG A 214 -9.71 17.39 1.09
C ARG A 214 -9.04 18.17 2.21
N ALA A 215 -9.59 19.34 2.55
CA ALA A 215 -9.37 19.85 3.89
C ALA A 215 -9.86 18.78 4.86
N ASP A 216 -9.05 18.43 5.85
CA ASP A 216 -9.42 17.48 6.90
C ASP A 216 -10.84 17.80 7.40
N SER A 217 -11.63 16.76 7.67
CA SER A 217 -12.98 16.93 8.19
C SER A 217 -12.94 17.91 9.37
N PRO A 218 -13.86 18.89 9.50
CA PRO A 218 -13.94 19.70 10.69
C PRO A 218 -14.04 18.76 11.88
N VAL A 219 -13.02 18.84 12.70
CA VAL A 219 -12.62 17.83 13.67
C VAL A 219 -13.68 17.73 14.77
N LEU A 220 -14.71 16.89 14.56
CA LEU A 220 -15.79 16.64 15.54
C LEU A 220 -15.34 15.73 16.69
N PHE A 221 -14.29 14.94 16.47
CA PHE A 221 -13.47 14.33 17.50
C PHE A 221 -12.09 14.92 17.35
N SER A 222 -11.64 15.67 18.33
CA SER A 222 -10.36 16.34 18.29
C SER A 222 -9.22 15.40 17.88
N ASP A 223 -8.63 15.64 16.70
CA ASP A 223 -7.22 15.37 16.39
C ASP A 223 -6.27 16.17 17.30
N ILE A 224 -6.79 16.80 18.35
CA ILE A 224 -6.00 17.21 19.51
C ILE A 224 -5.55 15.89 20.11
N PRO A 225 -4.27 15.47 19.91
CA PRO A 225 -3.71 14.36 20.65
C PRO A 225 -4.10 14.51 22.12
N THR A 226 -4.55 13.41 22.71
CA THR A 226 -4.80 13.33 24.14
C THR A 226 -3.60 13.93 24.89
N GLU A 227 -3.81 14.49 26.08
CA GLU A 227 -2.71 15.02 26.90
C GLU A 227 -1.57 13.98 27.03
N ARG A 228 -1.94 12.70 27.08
CA ARG A 228 -1.02 11.57 27.02
C ARG A 228 -0.23 11.50 25.70
N GLU A 229 -0.88 11.54 24.54
CA GLU A 229 -0.20 11.50 23.24
C GLU A 229 0.68 12.74 22.99
N LEU A 230 0.27 13.91 23.46
CA LEU A 230 1.12 15.12 23.46
C LEU A 230 2.38 14.90 24.28
N THR A 231 2.20 14.34 25.48
CA THR A 231 3.30 14.03 26.39
C THR A 231 4.24 12.97 25.79
N GLU A 232 3.71 11.91 25.19
CA GLU A 232 4.49 10.87 24.49
C GLU A 232 5.31 11.46 23.33
N ARG A 233 4.75 12.40 22.55
CA ARG A 233 5.48 13.10 21.49
C ARG A 233 6.61 13.99 22.04
N GLN A 234 6.37 14.69 23.13
CA GLN A 234 7.39 15.51 23.80
C GLN A 234 8.50 14.66 24.42
N ILE A 235 8.14 13.54 25.05
CA ILE A 235 9.07 12.52 25.57
C ILE A 235 9.96 12.03 24.44
N LYS A 236 9.37 11.59 23.33
CA LYS A 236 10.11 11.06 22.17
C LYS A 236 11.13 12.07 21.62
N THR A 237 10.72 13.33 21.49
CA THR A 237 11.59 14.41 20.98
C THR A 237 12.75 14.69 21.94
N SER A 238 12.45 14.90 23.22
CA SER A 238 13.45 15.21 24.25
C SER A 238 14.41 14.04 24.48
N LEU A 239 13.90 12.81 24.47
CA LEU A 239 14.66 11.58 24.63
C LEU A 239 15.67 11.41 23.49
N ARG A 240 15.24 11.65 22.24
CA ARG A 240 16.14 11.61 21.07
C ARG A 240 17.29 12.60 21.20
N GLU A 241 17.00 13.83 21.60
CA GLU A 241 18.03 14.85 21.77
C GLU A 241 19.03 14.49 22.88
N ILE A 242 18.55 13.98 24.02
CA ILE A 242 19.41 13.53 25.13
C ILE A 242 20.34 12.40 24.65
N MET A 243 19.77 11.42 23.96
CA MET A 243 20.54 10.25 23.49
C MET A 243 21.53 10.63 22.39
N THR A 244 21.23 11.65 21.58
CA THR A 244 22.16 12.18 20.55
C THR A 244 23.33 12.96 21.14
N GLN A 245 23.14 13.62 22.28
CA GLN A 245 24.17 14.44 22.92
C GLN A 245 25.07 13.67 23.90
N LYS A 246 24.55 12.62 24.52
CA LYS A 246 25.30 11.83 25.51
C LYS A 246 26.17 10.77 24.82
N ASP A 247 27.32 10.50 25.44
CA ASP A 247 28.12 9.33 25.12
C ASP A 247 27.37 8.07 25.58
N LEU A 248 26.84 7.33 24.60
CA LEU A 248 25.97 6.18 24.82
C LEU A 248 26.72 4.97 25.40
N GLU A 249 28.05 4.92 25.33
CA GLU A 249 28.85 3.82 25.87
C GLU A 249 28.96 3.86 27.40
N ASN A 250 28.87 5.07 27.98
CA ASN A 250 29.12 5.31 29.40
C ASN A 250 27.88 5.76 30.18
N VAL A 251 26.72 5.85 29.53
CA VAL A 251 25.48 6.32 30.15
C VAL A 251 24.52 5.16 30.45
N THR A 252 23.97 5.15 31.65
CA THR A 252 22.96 4.18 32.05
C THR A 252 21.55 4.61 31.62
N CYS A 253 20.66 3.64 31.43
CA CYS A 253 19.23 3.88 31.20
C CYS A 253 18.57 4.70 32.33
N LYS A 254 19.13 4.66 33.55
CA LYS A 254 18.66 5.46 34.68
C LYS A 254 19.04 6.92 34.50
N GLU A 255 20.27 7.21 34.09
CA GLU A 255 20.75 8.58 33.85
C GLU A 255 20.05 9.24 32.66
N ILE A 256 19.72 8.50 31.60
CA ILE A 256 18.91 9.01 30.49
C ILE A 256 17.51 9.40 30.97
N ARG A 257 16.86 8.54 31.77
CA ARG A 257 15.52 8.81 32.30
C ARG A 257 15.50 9.98 33.29
N THR A 258 16.49 10.07 34.19
CA THR A 258 16.60 11.19 35.13
C THR A 258 16.82 12.51 34.39
N GLU A 259 17.65 12.52 33.34
CA GLU A 259 17.84 13.70 32.49
C GLU A 259 16.54 14.10 31.78
N LEU A 260 15.81 13.12 31.25
CA LEU A 260 14.54 13.34 30.57
C LEU A 260 13.50 13.98 31.49
N GLU A 261 13.34 13.46 32.72
CA GLU A 261 12.46 14.02 33.74
C GLU A 261 12.86 15.46 34.12
N MET A 262 14.16 15.72 34.28
CA MET A 262 14.67 17.06 34.55
C MET A 262 14.37 18.03 33.40
N ARG A 263 14.59 17.61 32.16
CA ARG A 263 14.43 18.44 30.96
C ARG A 263 12.98 18.77 30.67
N MET A 264 12.08 17.82 30.89
CA MET A 264 10.64 18.01 30.71
C MET A 264 9.95 18.63 31.92
N THR A 265 10.66 18.79 33.05
CA THR A 265 10.14 19.34 34.31
C THR A 265 8.86 18.66 34.82
N CYS A 266 8.71 17.35 34.57
CA CYS A 266 7.54 16.57 34.95
C CYS A 266 7.91 15.15 35.40
N ASN A 267 7.01 14.51 36.16
CA ASN A 267 7.18 13.13 36.59
C ASN A 267 6.76 12.19 35.45
N LEU A 268 7.68 11.35 34.98
CA LEU A 268 7.43 10.45 33.84
C LEU A 268 7.26 8.99 34.25
N ARG A 269 6.94 8.73 35.52
CA ARG A 269 6.87 7.37 36.06
C ARG A 269 5.86 6.48 35.34
N GLU A 270 4.73 7.05 34.89
CA GLU A 270 3.70 6.33 34.14
C GLU A 270 4.11 6.00 32.70
N PHE A 271 5.11 6.71 32.15
CA PHE A 271 5.64 6.50 30.80
C PHE A 271 6.88 5.60 30.78
N LYS A 272 7.24 4.95 31.90
CA LYS A 272 8.47 4.15 32.00
C LYS A 272 8.60 3.12 30.87
N GLU A 273 7.55 2.34 30.62
CA GLU A 273 7.57 1.31 29.57
C GLU A 273 7.68 1.93 28.17
N PHE A 274 7.00 3.06 27.94
CA PHE A 274 7.10 3.81 26.69
C PHE A 274 8.53 4.33 26.46
N ILE A 275 9.15 4.91 27.49
CA ILE A 275 10.52 5.44 27.43
C ILE A 275 11.52 4.32 27.18
N ASP A 276 11.41 3.19 27.89
CA ASP A 276 12.31 2.05 27.70
C ASP A 276 12.21 1.49 26.26
N ASN A 277 11.01 1.40 25.69
CA ASN A 277 10.79 1.00 24.29
C ASN A 277 11.34 2.04 23.30
N GLU A 278 11.04 3.32 23.50
CA GLU A 278 11.49 4.38 22.59
C GLU A 278 13.02 4.56 22.66
N MET A 279 13.65 4.33 23.81
CA MET A 279 15.11 4.28 23.93
C MET A 279 15.73 3.21 23.03
N ILE A 280 15.17 1.99 23.01
CA ILE A 280 15.65 0.91 22.14
C ILE A 280 15.48 1.30 20.66
N VAL A 281 14.35 1.95 20.33
CA VAL A 281 14.08 2.45 18.98
C VAL A 281 15.07 3.53 18.57
N ILE A 282 15.33 4.51 19.44
CA ILE A 282 16.28 5.61 19.19
C ILE A 282 17.71 5.08 19.07
N LEU A 283 18.15 4.17 19.94
CA LEU A 283 19.45 3.51 19.81
C LEU A 283 19.58 2.82 18.45
N GLY A 284 18.54 2.10 18.01
CA GLY A 284 18.54 1.45 16.70
C GLY A 284 18.51 2.42 15.51
N GLN A 285 18.09 3.68 15.72
CA GLN A 285 18.01 4.73 14.70
C GLN A 285 19.26 5.62 14.65
N MET A 286 20.10 5.59 15.68
CA MET A 286 21.36 6.34 15.75
C MET A 286 22.56 5.55 15.19
N ASP A 287 22.34 4.31 14.76
CA ASP A 287 23.38 3.46 14.18
C ASP A 287 23.79 3.94 12.79
N SER A 288 25.10 4.05 12.57
CA SER A 288 25.68 4.14 11.22
C SER A 288 25.35 2.88 10.41
N PRO A 289 25.34 2.96 9.06
CA PRO A 289 25.15 1.76 8.25
C PRO A 289 26.30 0.79 8.52
N THR A 290 25.97 -0.47 8.78
CA THR A 290 26.96 -1.48 9.15
C THR A 290 27.63 -2.03 7.89
N GLU A 291 28.95 -1.96 7.81
CA GLU A 291 29.71 -2.66 6.77
C GLU A 291 29.64 -4.17 7.00
N ILE A 292 28.96 -4.89 6.11
CA ILE A 292 28.85 -6.36 6.18
C ILE A 292 29.98 -7.00 5.36
N PHE A 293 30.22 -6.44 4.17
CA PHE A 293 31.32 -6.77 3.26
C PHE A 293 31.89 -5.46 2.71
N ASP A 294 33.11 -5.50 2.18
CA ASP A 294 33.82 -4.32 1.63
C ASP A 294 33.00 -3.46 0.66
N HIS A 295 32.02 -4.08 -0.02
CA HIS A 295 31.12 -3.46 -1.00
C HIS A 295 29.63 -3.47 -0.59
N VAL A 296 29.27 -3.94 0.61
CA VAL A 296 27.88 -4.04 1.08
C VAL A 296 27.73 -3.46 2.48
N PHE A 297 26.95 -2.39 2.56
CA PHE A 297 26.42 -1.85 3.80
C PHE A 297 24.99 -2.34 4.05
N LEU A 298 24.65 -2.58 5.31
CA LEU A 298 23.31 -2.89 5.78
C LEU A 298 22.83 -1.76 6.71
N GLY A 299 21.68 -1.16 6.39
CA GLY A 299 21.17 -0.02 7.14
C GLY A 299 19.66 0.13 7.16
N SER A 300 19.24 1.26 7.71
CA SER A 300 17.86 1.73 7.88
C SER A 300 17.51 2.85 6.89
N GLU A 301 16.27 3.33 6.94
CA GLU A 301 15.83 4.51 6.17
C GLU A 301 16.64 5.76 6.50
N TRP A 302 17.09 5.89 7.75
CA TRP A 302 17.88 7.03 8.22
C TRP A 302 19.28 7.03 7.61
N ASN A 303 19.88 5.86 7.43
CA ASN A 303 21.17 5.76 6.73
C ASN A 303 21.00 6.09 5.23
N ALA A 304 19.87 5.71 4.64
CA ALA A 304 19.56 6.02 3.24
C ALA A 304 19.22 7.50 3.00
N SER A 305 18.82 8.26 4.03
CA SER A 305 18.52 9.69 3.95
C SER A 305 19.72 10.59 4.28
N ASN A 306 20.86 10.02 4.68
CA ASN A 306 22.06 10.79 5.01
C ASN A 306 23.02 10.91 3.81
N LEU A 307 22.83 11.96 2.99
CA LEU A 307 23.64 12.18 1.78
C LEU A 307 25.14 12.24 2.06
N GLU A 308 25.54 12.95 3.12
CA GLU A 308 26.95 13.15 3.47
C GLU A 308 27.63 11.82 3.83
N GLU A 309 26.97 11.00 4.64
CA GLU A 309 27.48 9.69 5.05
C GLU A 309 27.53 8.70 3.88
N LEU A 310 26.52 8.71 3.00
CA LEU A 310 26.51 7.90 1.77
C LEU A 310 27.68 8.25 0.85
N GLN A 311 27.96 9.55 0.66
CA GLN A 311 29.10 10.00 -0.15
C GLN A 311 30.43 9.65 0.51
N LYS A 312 30.57 9.92 1.82
CA LYS A 312 31.78 9.63 2.59
C LYS A 312 32.12 8.14 2.63
N SER A 313 31.09 7.28 2.68
CA SER A 313 31.24 5.83 2.66
C SER A 313 31.48 5.25 1.27
N GLY A 314 31.44 6.07 0.20
CA GLY A 314 31.65 5.62 -1.18
C GLY A 314 30.48 4.80 -1.75
N VAL A 315 29.28 4.96 -1.19
CA VAL A 315 28.08 4.33 -1.71
C VAL A 315 27.70 4.99 -3.04
N GLN A 316 27.43 4.16 -4.05
CA GLN A 316 26.88 4.61 -5.34
C GLN A 316 25.60 3.84 -5.70
N TYR A 317 25.36 2.70 -5.05
CA TYR A 317 24.23 1.83 -5.26
C TYR A 317 23.36 1.76 -4.02
N ILE A 318 22.05 1.88 -4.16
CA ILE A 318 21.11 1.75 -3.03
C ILE A 318 20.01 0.76 -3.39
N LEU A 319 19.95 -0.33 -2.63
CA LEU A 319 18.89 -1.33 -2.69
C LEU A 319 17.86 -1.04 -1.60
N ASN A 320 16.71 -0.52 -2.01
CA ASN A 320 15.59 -0.18 -1.14
C ASN A 320 14.60 -1.36 -1.08
N VAL A 321 14.52 -2.04 0.06
CA VAL A 321 13.63 -3.19 0.30
C VAL A 321 12.43 -2.77 1.13
N THR A 322 11.68 -1.78 0.65
CA THR A 322 10.49 -1.24 1.33
C THR A 322 9.41 -0.84 0.34
N ARG A 323 8.15 -0.91 0.75
CA ARG A 323 7.04 -0.32 0.00
C ARG A 323 6.79 1.12 0.42
N GLU A 324 6.97 1.39 1.70
CA GLU A 324 6.58 2.62 2.40
C GLU A 324 7.61 3.76 2.37
N ILE A 325 8.86 3.51 1.93
CA ILE A 325 9.91 4.53 1.88
C ILE A 325 10.35 4.74 0.44
N ASP A 326 10.32 5.99 0.00
CA ASP A 326 10.82 6.40 -1.30
C ASP A 326 12.32 6.69 -1.29
N ASN A 327 12.88 6.81 -2.48
CA ASN A 327 14.29 7.07 -2.67
C ASN A 327 14.57 8.54 -2.36
N PHE A 328 15.48 8.79 -1.40
CA PHE A 328 15.79 10.15 -0.94
C PHE A 328 16.54 10.99 -1.99
N PHE A 329 17.38 10.37 -2.81
CA PHE A 329 18.27 11.10 -3.74
C PHE A 329 18.24 10.52 -5.16
N PRO A 330 17.07 10.48 -5.83
CA PRO A 330 16.96 9.96 -7.18
C PRO A 330 17.85 10.77 -8.13
N GLY A 331 18.68 10.08 -8.93
CA GLY A 331 19.63 10.70 -9.85
C GLY A 331 21.03 10.94 -9.27
N VAL A 332 21.22 10.77 -7.96
CA VAL A 332 22.57 10.80 -7.34
C VAL A 332 23.15 9.39 -7.20
N PHE A 333 22.31 8.43 -6.83
CA PHE A 333 22.68 7.02 -6.68
C PHE A 333 21.94 6.14 -7.69
N GLU A 334 22.51 4.99 -8.05
CA GLU A 334 21.78 3.94 -8.77
C GLU A 334 20.87 3.21 -7.78
N TYR A 335 19.56 3.25 -8.01
CA TYR A 335 18.59 2.59 -7.12
C TYR A 335 18.03 1.31 -7.72
N HIS A 336 17.75 0.34 -6.85
CA HIS A 336 16.86 -0.78 -7.15
C HIS A 336 15.84 -0.93 -6.02
N ASN A 337 14.56 -1.08 -6.37
CA ASN A 337 13.46 -1.05 -5.42
C ASN A 337 12.74 -2.39 -5.39
N ILE A 338 12.67 -3.00 -4.21
CA ILE A 338 11.83 -4.16 -3.92
C ILE A 338 10.68 -3.68 -3.02
N ARG A 339 9.53 -3.37 -3.64
CA ARG A 339 8.40 -2.69 -2.97
C ARG A 339 7.54 -3.66 -2.15
N VAL A 340 8.01 -3.98 -0.94
CA VAL A 340 7.34 -4.94 -0.04
C VAL A 340 7.24 -4.46 1.43
N TYR A 341 6.20 -4.91 2.14
CA TYR A 341 6.05 -4.71 3.59
C TYR A 341 6.78 -5.80 4.39
N ASP A 342 7.07 -5.52 5.67
CA ASP A 342 7.69 -6.46 6.61
C ASP A 342 6.63 -7.34 7.30
N GLU A 343 5.96 -8.18 6.52
CA GLU A 343 4.87 -9.03 6.97
C GLU A 343 5.07 -10.48 6.51
N GLU A 344 4.37 -11.41 7.16
CA GLU A 344 4.55 -12.84 6.90
C GLU A 344 4.13 -13.27 5.48
N ALA A 345 3.19 -12.54 4.87
CA ALA A 345 2.69 -12.81 3.52
C ALA A 345 3.65 -12.38 2.40
N THR A 346 4.69 -11.59 2.72
CA THR A 346 5.66 -11.10 1.73
C THR A 346 6.56 -12.23 1.24
N ASP A 347 6.64 -12.38 -0.08
CA ASP A 347 7.60 -13.26 -0.76
C ASP A 347 8.87 -12.48 -1.14
N LEU A 348 9.93 -12.58 -0.34
CA LEU A 348 11.26 -12.05 -0.67
C LEU A 348 12.09 -13.03 -1.53
N LEU A 349 11.79 -14.33 -1.47
CA LEU A 349 12.49 -15.38 -2.19
C LEU A 349 12.49 -15.10 -3.71
N ALA A 350 11.35 -14.68 -4.25
CA ALA A 350 11.20 -14.33 -5.66
C ALA A 350 12.18 -13.22 -6.13
N TYR A 351 12.64 -12.35 -5.24
CA TYR A 351 13.47 -11.19 -5.57
C TYR A 351 14.97 -11.41 -5.35
N TRP A 352 15.38 -12.44 -4.59
CA TRP A 352 16.79 -12.60 -4.21
C TRP A 352 17.75 -12.83 -5.37
N ASN A 353 17.26 -13.31 -6.51
CA ASN A 353 18.09 -13.39 -7.71
C ASN A 353 18.40 -12.00 -8.29
N ASP A 354 17.43 -11.09 -8.27
CA ASP A 354 17.58 -9.75 -8.83
C ASP A 354 18.34 -8.83 -7.88
N THR A 355 18.09 -8.92 -6.58
CA THR A 355 18.90 -8.22 -5.58
C THR A 355 20.35 -8.68 -5.60
N PHE A 356 20.61 -9.98 -5.77
CA PHE A 356 21.96 -10.51 -5.96
C PHE A 356 22.64 -9.87 -7.17
N LYS A 357 21.99 -9.87 -8.34
CA LYS A 357 22.55 -9.24 -9.55
C LYS A 357 22.88 -7.77 -9.32
N PHE A 358 21.98 -7.04 -8.67
CA PHE A 358 22.18 -5.61 -8.38
C PHE A 358 23.42 -5.37 -7.49
N ILE A 359 23.53 -6.09 -6.37
CA ILE A 359 24.69 -5.99 -5.47
C ILE A 359 25.98 -6.43 -6.18
N SER A 360 25.94 -7.50 -6.98
CA SER A 360 27.09 -7.94 -7.76
C SER A 360 27.51 -6.94 -8.83
N ARG A 361 26.60 -6.14 -9.40
CA ARG A 361 26.96 -5.04 -10.31
C ARG A 361 27.74 -3.96 -9.58
N ALA A 362 27.28 -3.55 -8.39
CA ALA A 362 28.00 -2.59 -7.55
C ALA A 362 29.41 -3.10 -7.20
N LYS A 363 29.51 -4.37 -6.81
CA LYS A 363 30.81 -5.02 -6.56
C LYS A 363 31.74 -4.95 -7.78
N LYS A 364 31.22 -5.28 -8.96
CA LYS A 364 31.99 -5.31 -10.22
C LYS A 364 32.44 -3.93 -10.68
N SER A 365 31.69 -2.88 -10.38
CA SER A 365 32.09 -1.50 -10.67
C SER A 365 33.08 -0.92 -9.65
N GLY A 366 33.46 -1.69 -8.62
CA GLY A 366 34.30 -1.20 -7.52
C GLY A 366 33.57 -0.23 -6.61
N ALA A 367 32.25 -0.13 -6.72
CA ALA A 367 31.41 0.72 -5.92
C ALA A 367 30.84 -0.04 -4.70
N ARG A 368 30.30 0.72 -3.74
CA ARG A 368 29.63 0.16 -2.57
C ARG A 368 28.11 0.29 -2.69
N CYS A 369 27.41 -0.70 -2.14
CA CYS A 369 25.96 -0.79 -2.14
C CYS A 369 25.43 -0.68 -0.71
N LEU A 370 24.49 0.24 -0.45
CA LEU A 370 23.66 0.21 0.75
C LEU A 370 22.42 -0.64 0.49
N VAL A 371 22.18 -1.66 1.32
CA VAL A 371 20.93 -2.40 1.36
C VAL A 371 20.17 -1.94 2.59
N HIS A 372 19.01 -1.30 2.40
CA HIS A 372 18.22 -0.79 3.51
C HIS A 372 16.76 -1.26 3.47
N CYS A 373 16.15 -1.25 4.66
CA CYS A 373 14.71 -1.26 4.81
C CYS A 373 14.32 -0.14 5.77
N LYS A 374 13.15 -0.20 6.43
CA LYS A 374 12.78 0.80 7.44
C LYS A 374 13.75 0.84 8.61
N MET A 375 13.89 -0.28 9.33
CA MET A 375 14.71 -0.36 10.57
C MET A 375 16.09 -1.00 10.36
N GLY A 376 16.37 -1.57 9.19
CA GLY A 376 17.60 -2.34 8.98
C GLY A 376 17.68 -3.64 9.80
N ILE A 377 16.52 -4.23 10.15
CA ILE A 377 16.44 -5.39 11.06
C ILE A 377 16.04 -6.68 10.33
N SER A 378 15.00 -6.62 9.48
CA SER A 378 14.33 -7.81 8.93
C SER A 378 14.50 -7.94 7.41
N ARG A 379 13.75 -7.18 6.60
CA ARG A 379 13.77 -7.26 5.12
C ARG A 379 15.16 -7.12 4.49
N SER A 380 15.87 -6.04 4.80
CA SER A 380 17.22 -5.80 4.27
C SER A 380 18.22 -6.81 4.79
N ALA A 381 18.13 -7.19 6.07
CA ALA A 381 19.00 -8.19 6.65
C ALA A 381 18.81 -9.57 6.00
N ALA A 382 17.56 -10.02 5.79
CA ALA A 382 17.25 -11.25 5.08
C ALA A 382 17.84 -11.23 3.66
N THR A 383 17.73 -10.10 2.97
CA THR A 383 18.30 -9.92 1.63
C THR A 383 19.83 -10.01 1.63
N VAL A 384 20.50 -9.41 2.61
CA VAL A 384 21.97 -9.50 2.75
C VAL A 384 22.42 -10.91 3.14
N ILE A 385 21.65 -11.63 3.96
CA ILE A 385 21.91 -13.04 4.28
C ILE A 385 21.80 -13.90 3.02
N ALA A 386 20.73 -13.74 2.23
CA ALA A 386 20.55 -14.45 0.96
C ALA A 386 21.69 -14.14 -0.03
N TYR A 387 22.12 -12.88 -0.09
CA TYR A 387 23.29 -12.48 -0.87
C TYR A 387 24.55 -13.22 -0.42
N ALA A 388 24.81 -13.28 0.90
CA ALA A 388 25.99 -13.97 1.45
C ALA A 388 25.98 -15.48 1.15
N MET A 389 24.82 -16.13 1.28
CA MET A 389 24.65 -17.54 0.94
C MET A 389 25.01 -17.82 -0.52
N LYS A 390 24.55 -16.98 -1.44
CA LYS A 390 24.79 -17.17 -2.88
C LYS A 390 26.20 -16.78 -3.31
N GLU A 391 26.72 -15.64 -2.86
CA GLU A 391 28.05 -15.14 -3.27
C GLU A 391 29.18 -16.00 -2.71
N TYR A 392 29.07 -16.43 -1.45
CA TYR A 392 30.15 -17.12 -0.75
C TYR A 392 29.90 -18.61 -0.53
N GLY A 393 28.77 -19.14 -1.01
CA GLY A 393 28.39 -20.55 -0.84
C GLY A 393 28.19 -20.94 0.63
N TRP A 394 27.78 -20.00 1.47
CA TRP A 394 27.57 -20.25 2.90
C TRP A 394 26.20 -20.87 3.16
N ASP A 395 26.13 -21.76 4.16
CA ASP A 395 24.85 -22.20 4.71
C ASP A 395 24.14 -21.05 5.43
N LEU A 396 22.82 -21.18 5.61
CA LEU A 396 22.01 -20.17 6.29
C LEU A 396 22.54 -19.87 7.70
N LYS A 397 22.95 -20.90 8.45
CA LYS A 397 23.44 -20.74 9.82
C LYS A 397 24.67 -19.83 9.88
N LYS A 398 25.65 -20.05 9.00
CA LYS A 398 26.88 -19.27 8.89
C LYS A 398 26.59 -17.86 8.37
N ALA A 399 25.78 -17.73 7.32
CA ALA A 399 25.43 -16.42 6.76
C ALA A 399 24.67 -15.55 7.77
N PHE A 400 23.68 -16.11 8.45
CA PHE A 400 22.96 -15.42 9.52
C PHE A 400 23.88 -15.02 10.66
N ALA A 401 24.72 -15.93 11.17
CA ALA A 401 25.65 -15.65 12.26
C ALA A 401 26.61 -14.50 11.90
N TYR A 402 27.18 -14.52 10.69
CA TYR A 402 28.09 -13.49 10.21
C TYR A 402 27.46 -12.09 10.14
N VAL A 403 26.22 -12.01 9.61
CA VAL A 403 25.49 -10.73 9.53
C VAL A 403 25.07 -10.27 10.92
N LYS A 404 24.64 -11.19 11.79
CA LYS A 404 24.24 -10.91 13.18
C LYS A 404 25.41 -10.43 14.04
N GLU A 405 26.60 -10.98 13.84
CA GLU A 405 27.82 -10.55 14.55
C GLU A 405 28.16 -9.10 14.25
N ARG A 406 28.03 -8.67 12.98
CA ARG A 406 28.31 -7.29 12.55
C ARG A 406 27.17 -6.33 12.89
N ARG A 407 25.94 -6.75 12.65
CA ARG A 407 24.72 -5.98 12.96
C ARG A 407 23.89 -6.75 13.98
N THR A 408 24.15 -6.49 15.25
CA THR A 408 23.57 -7.21 16.40
C THR A 408 22.05 -7.14 16.47
N VAL A 409 21.42 -6.14 15.85
CA VAL A 409 19.95 -6.01 15.78
C VAL A 409 19.29 -6.91 14.72
N THR A 410 20.08 -7.58 13.85
CA THR A 410 19.58 -8.44 12.77
C THR A 410 18.57 -9.48 13.28
N LYS A 411 17.35 -9.43 12.79
CA LYS A 411 16.26 -10.34 13.15
C LYS A 411 15.22 -10.38 12.02
N PRO A 412 15.48 -11.11 10.93
CA PRO A 412 14.46 -11.43 9.95
C PRO A 412 13.23 -12.01 10.62
N ASN A 413 12.04 -11.64 10.12
CA ASN A 413 10.82 -12.23 10.60
C ASN A 413 10.78 -13.76 10.32
N PRO A 414 9.93 -14.53 11.02
CA PRO A 414 9.88 -15.99 10.87
C PRO A 414 9.57 -16.47 9.45
N SER A 415 8.78 -15.71 8.67
CA SER A 415 8.50 -16.04 7.28
C SER A 415 9.75 -15.93 6.40
N PHE A 416 10.53 -14.85 6.56
CA PHE A 416 11.79 -14.67 5.83
C PHE A 416 12.84 -15.69 6.23
N MET A 417 12.88 -16.12 7.50
CA MET A 417 13.75 -17.23 7.91
C MET A 417 13.40 -18.53 7.18
N ARG A 418 12.11 -18.88 7.04
CA ARG A 418 11.67 -20.05 6.26
C ARG A 418 12.02 -19.92 4.79
N GLN A 419 11.84 -18.74 4.20
CA GLN A 419 12.23 -18.49 2.81
C GLN A 419 13.75 -18.64 2.62
N LEU A 420 14.57 -18.22 3.58
CA LEU A 420 16.02 -18.42 3.53
C LEU A 420 16.40 -19.90 3.59
N GLU A 421 15.69 -20.71 4.38
CA GLU A 421 15.87 -22.17 4.42
C GLU A 421 15.52 -22.80 3.05
N GLU A 422 14.41 -22.37 2.44
CA GLU A 422 14.02 -22.80 1.09
C GLU A 422 15.08 -22.40 0.05
N TYR A 423 15.58 -21.17 0.12
CA TYR A 423 16.63 -20.68 -0.75
C TYR A 423 17.92 -21.47 -0.62
N GLN A 424 18.28 -21.88 0.59
CA GLN A 424 19.41 -22.78 0.79
C GLN A 424 19.24 -24.09 0.00
N GLY A 425 18.04 -24.69 0.04
CA GLY A 425 17.71 -25.88 -0.73
C GLY A 425 17.87 -25.66 -2.24
N ILE A 426 17.41 -24.52 -2.75
CA ILE A 426 17.54 -24.13 -4.16
C ILE A 426 19.02 -23.98 -4.55
N LEU A 427 19.84 -23.33 -3.73
CA LEU A 427 21.27 -23.13 -4.00
C LEU A 427 22.05 -24.46 -4.02
N LEU A 428 21.71 -25.39 -3.13
CA LEU A 428 22.33 -26.73 -3.10
C LEU A 428 22.00 -27.53 -4.36
N GLY A 429 20.76 -27.43 -4.86
CA GLY A 429 20.35 -28.07 -6.11
C GLY A 429 21.01 -27.51 -7.38
N GLN A 430 21.59 -26.30 -7.29
CA GLN A 430 22.27 -25.62 -8.41
C GLN A 430 23.79 -25.83 -8.43
N GLN A 431 24.38 -26.47 -7.41
CA GLN A 431 25.81 -26.77 -7.43
C GLN A 431 26.10 -27.98 -8.35
N PRO A 432 27.05 -27.89 -9.30
CA PRO A 432 27.50 -29.06 -10.03
C PRO A 432 28.13 -30.06 -9.05
N ILE A 433 27.78 -31.35 -9.18
CA ILE A 433 28.38 -32.44 -8.41
C ILE A 433 29.89 -32.35 -8.60
N ARG A 434 30.63 -31.88 -7.59
CA ARG A 434 32.08 -32.01 -7.55
C ARG A 434 32.39 -33.49 -7.37
N THR A 435 32.69 -34.17 -8.48
CA THR A 435 33.31 -35.50 -8.48
C THR A 435 34.78 -35.34 -8.06
N GLU A 436 35.01 -35.11 -6.78
CA GLU A 436 36.35 -35.27 -6.21
C GLU A 436 36.47 -36.69 -5.63
N GLY A 437 37.26 -37.53 -6.31
CA GLY A 437 37.96 -38.65 -5.69
C GLY A 437 37.35 -40.05 -5.82
N ILE A 438 37.15 -40.56 -7.05
CA ILE A 438 37.30 -42.01 -7.27
C ILE A 438 38.78 -42.24 -7.58
N LEU A 439 39.56 -42.49 -6.53
CA LEU A 439 40.87 -43.12 -6.67
C LEU A 439 40.66 -44.51 -7.28
N TYR A 440 41.22 -44.70 -8.47
CA TYR A 440 41.45 -46.02 -9.06
C TYR A 440 42.21 -46.88 -8.04
N LEU A 441 41.51 -47.82 -7.40
CA LEU A 441 42.14 -48.99 -6.80
C LEU A 441 42.29 -50.04 -7.90
N SER A 442 43.41 -49.94 -8.62
CA SER A 442 44.00 -51.05 -9.37
C SER A 442 44.69 -52.00 -8.37
N PHE A 443 44.19 -53.23 -8.23
CA PHE A 443 44.83 -54.46 -7.71
C PHE A 443 43.67 -55.48 -7.53
N TRP A 444 43.56 -56.62 -8.19
CA TRP A 444 44.44 -57.52 -8.94
C TRP A 444 43.68 -58.13 -10.13
#